data_AF-A0A436FW98-F1
#
_entry.id   AF-A0A436FW98-F1
#
_cell.length_a   1.000
_cell.length_b   1.000
_cell.length_c   1.000
_cell.angle_alpha   90.00
_cell.angle_beta   90.00
_cell.angle_gamma   90.00
#
_symmetry.space_group_name_H-M   'P 1'
#
loop_
_entity.id
_entity.type
_entity.pdbx_description
1 polymer ?
#
loop_
_entity_poly.entity_id
_entity_poly.type
_entity_poly.pdbx_seq_one_letter_code
_entity_poly.pdbx_strand_id
1 'polypeptide(L)'
;MSASTDNPRNALVIPVLGRFYAALHDGAETVLRVVAGGFFAIHGSQKITNPFGAAEMVEGLGFYPGALWSLLLACTEFFGGIF
;
A
#
# COMPACT_ATOMS: atom_id res chain seq x y z
N MET A 1 8.75 8.47 -45.07
CA MET A 1 7.96 7.58 -44.21
C MET A 1 8.40 7.81 -42.77
N SER A 2 7.58 8.47 -41.96
CA SER A 2 7.84 8.60 -40.53
C SER A 2 7.50 7.25 -39.88
N ALA A 3 8.47 6.61 -39.24
CA ALA A 3 8.23 5.36 -38.52
C ALA A 3 7.35 5.67 -37.31
N SER A 4 6.17 5.06 -37.26
CA SER A 4 5.27 5.14 -36.10
C SER A 4 6.02 4.66 -34.86
N THR A 5 6.28 5.55 -33.90
CA THR A 5 6.84 5.23 -32.58
C THR A 5 5.78 4.59 -31.68
N ASP A 6 5.03 3.61 -32.21
CA ASP A 6 3.99 2.93 -31.46
C ASP A 6 4.65 1.80 -30.68
N ASN A 7 5.24 2.17 -29.55
CA ASN A 7 5.81 1.24 -28.60
C ASN A 7 4.62 0.60 -27.85
N PRO A 8 4.31 -0.70 -28.01
CA PRO A 8 3.16 -1.32 -27.37
C PRO A 8 3.18 -1.23 -25.83
N ARG A 9 4.34 -0.90 -25.24
CA ARG A 9 4.49 -0.54 -23.81
C ARG A 9 3.78 0.75 -23.39
N ASN A 10 3.40 1.62 -24.32
CA ASN A 10 2.69 2.88 -24.06
C ASN A 10 1.17 2.75 -24.20
N ALA A 11 0.65 1.56 -24.53
CA ALA A 11 -0.80 1.36 -24.58
C ALA A 11 -1.38 1.42 -23.16
N LEU A 12 -2.41 2.26 -22.98
CA LEU A 12 -3.16 2.31 -21.73
C LEU A 12 -3.82 0.95 -21.46
N VAL A 13 -3.69 0.43 -20.23
CA VAL A 13 -4.32 -0.85 -19.82
C VAL A 13 -5.84 -0.80 -20.02
N ILE A 14 -6.46 0.33 -19.67
CA ILE A 14 -7.87 0.60 -19.88
C ILE A 14 -8.00 1.94 -20.65
N PRO A 15 -8.13 1.91 -21.99
CA PRO A 15 -8.09 3.12 -22.82
C PRO A 15 -9.12 4.19 -22.47
N VAL A 16 -10.32 3.80 -22.03
CA VAL A 16 -11.39 4.74 -21.65
C VAL A 16 -11.03 5.59 -20.41
N LEU A 17 -10.04 5.16 -19.61
CA LEU A 17 -9.55 5.90 -18.44
C LEU A 17 -8.42 6.89 -18.76
N GLY A 18 -8.09 7.13 -20.04
CA GLY A 18 -6.97 7.99 -20.45
C GLY A 18 -6.94 9.37 -19.78
N ARG A 19 -8.10 10.01 -19.59
CA ARG A 19 -8.18 11.32 -18.91
C ARG A 19 -7.83 11.23 -17.42
N PHE A 20 -8.21 10.13 -16.76
CA PHE A 20 -7.86 9.89 -15.36
C PHE A 20 -6.37 9.60 -15.20
N TYR A 21 -5.80 8.77 -16.07
CA TYR A 21 -4.36 8.52 -16.06
C TYR A 21 -3.55 9.80 -16.26
N ALA A 22 -3.96 10.66 -17.20
CA ALA A 22 -3.30 11.95 -17.42
C ALA A 22 -3.45 12.89 -16.21
N ALA A 23 -4.65 12.97 -15.62
CA ALA A 23 -4.92 13.85 -14.49
C ALA A 23 -4.21 13.44 -13.20
N LEU A 24 -4.02 12.13 -12.98
CA LEU A 24 -3.35 11.60 -11.79
C LEU A 24 -1.87 11.35 -11.99
N HIS A 25 -1.31 11.52 -13.20
CA HIS A 25 0.06 11.09 -13.53
C HIS A 25 1.09 11.54 -12.49
N ASP A 26 1.11 12.84 -12.16
CA ASP A 26 2.07 13.42 -11.21
C ASP A 26 1.68 13.16 -9.74
N GLY A 27 0.37 12.99 -9.47
CA GLY A 27 -0.18 12.89 -8.13
C GLY A 27 -0.46 11.47 -7.64
N ALA A 28 -0.32 10.45 -8.50
CA ALA A 28 -0.79 9.09 -8.23
C ALA A 28 -0.15 8.50 -6.97
N GLU A 29 1.16 8.67 -6.80
CA GLU A 29 1.87 8.23 -5.60
C GLU A 29 1.37 8.94 -4.34
N THR A 30 1.16 10.26 -4.42
CA THR A 30 0.64 11.05 -3.28
C THR A 30 -0.77 10.60 -2.91
N VAL A 31 -1.64 10.41 -3.90
CA VAL A 31 -3.01 9.91 -3.68
C VAL A 31 -2.96 8.52 -3.06
N LEU A 32 -2.13 7.62 -3.57
CA LEU A 32 -1.95 6.28 -3.01
C LEU A 32 -1.46 6.35 -1.56
N ARG A 33 -0.47 7.20 -1.27
CA ARG A 33 0.07 7.40 0.07
C ARG A 33 -0.98 7.92 1.04
N VAL A 34 -1.74 8.95 0.66
CA VAL A 34 -2.77 9.53 1.53
C VAL A 34 -3.88 8.52 1.80
N VAL A 35 -4.34 7.81 0.76
CA VAL A 35 -5.44 6.85 0.90
C VAL A 35 -4.99 5.60 1.65
N ALA A 36 -4.00 4.88 1.13
CA ALA A 36 -3.52 3.64 1.75
C ALA A 36 -2.87 3.91 3.10
N GLY A 37 -2.05 4.97 3.19
CA GLY A 37 -1.41 5.37 4.43
C GLY A 37 -2.43 5.80 5.49
N GLY A 38 -3.45 6.57 5.11
CA GLY A 38 -4.56 6.91 6.01
C GLY A 38 -5.28 5.68 6.56
N PHE A 39 -5.60 4.70 5.70
CA PHE A 39 -6.19 3.43 6.15
C PHE A 39 -5.25 2.68 7.11
N PHE A 40 -3.98 2.54 6.77
CA PHE A 40 -3.01 1.85 7.62
C PHE A 40 -2.77 2.56 8.96
N ALA A 41 -2.67 3.89 8.98
CA ALA A 41 -2.48 4.66 10.21
C ALA A 41 -3.68 4.53 11.14
N ILE A 42 -4.91 4.62 10.61
CA ILE A 42 -6.14 4.43 11.39
C ILE A 42 -6.20 3.00 11.93
N HIS A 43 -5.95 1.99 11.09
CA HIS A 43 -6.02 0.59 11.50
C HIS A 43 -4.91 0.22 12.50
N GLY A 44 -3.68 0.68 12.26
CA GLY A 44 -2.52 0.51 13.10
C GLY A 44 -2.60 1.26 14.43
N SER A 45 -3.38 2.34 14.51
CA SER A 45 -3.56 3.10 15.76
C SER A 45 -4.13 2.24 16.89
N GLN A 46 -4.99 1.26 16.58
CA GLN A 46 -5.49 0.32 17.57
C GLN A 46 -4.42 -0.72 17.94
N LYS A 47 -3.62 -1.16 16.96
CA LYS A 47 -2.57 -2.17 17.17
C LYS A 47 -1.39 -1.64 17.98
N ILE A 48 -1.02 -0.37 17.85
CA ILE A 48 0.13 0.19 18.58
C ILE A 48 -0.15 0.29 20.10
N THR A 49 -1.41 0.29 20.53
CA THR A 49 -1.79 0.26 21.95
C THR A 49 -1.52 -1.09 22.62
N ASN A 50 -1.51 -2.18 21.83
CA ASN A 50 -1.11 -3.51 22.25
C ASN A 50 -0.35 -4.22 21.10
N PRO A 51 0.94 -3.91 20.91
CA PRO A 51 1.68 -4.35 19.72
C PRO A 51 1.90 -5.87 19.65
N PHE A 52 1.69 -6.60 20.75
CA PHE A 52 1.76 -8.05 20.80
C PHE A 52 0.39 -8.74 20.71
N GLY A 53 -0.70 -7.97 20.60
CA GLY A 53 -2.08 -8.47 20.63
C GLY A 53 -2.47 -9.36 19.44
N ALA A 54 -1.66 -9.42 18.39
CA ALA A 54 -1.87 -10.29 17.23
C ALA A 54 -0.93 -11.50 17.21
N ALA A 55 -0.16 -11.77 18.28
CA ALA A 55 0.84 -12.84 18.32
C ALA A 55 0.26 -14.22 17.96
N GLU A 56 -0.88 -14.59 18.55
CA GLU A 56 -1.54 -15.87 18.25
C GLU A 56 -2.08 -15.92 16.82
N MET A 57 -2.62 -14.80 16.31
CA MET A 57 -3.11 -14.70 14.93
C MET A 57 -1.97 -14.93 13.94
N VAL A 58 -0.83 -14.26 14.11
CA VAL A 58 0.31 -14.40 13.19
C VAL A 58 0.96 -15.78 13.29
N GLU A 59 1.00 -16.40 14.47
CA GLU A 59 1.43 -17.80 14.62
C GLU A 59 0.46 -18.76 13.92
N GLY A 60 -0.85 -18.51 13.98
CA GLY A 60 -1.85 -19.25 13.21
C GLY A 60 -1.67 -19.15 11.68
N LEU A 61 -0.99 -18.11 11.21
CA LEU A 61 -0.58 -17.94 9.81
C LEU A 61 0.80 -18.56 9.49
N GLY A 62 1.46 -19.17 10.48
CA GLY A 62 2.77 -19.80 10.33
C GLY A 62 3.97 -18.89 10.64
N PHE A 63 3.75 -17.68 11.16
CA PHE A 63 4.83 -16.74 11.50
C PHE A 63 5.29 -16.91 12.95
N TYR A 64 6.43 -17.57 13.14
CA TYR A 64 7.07 -17.75 14.45
C TYR A 64 8.38 -16.94 14.55
N PRO A 65 8.71 -16.37 15.72
CA PRO A 65 7.87 -16.27 16.93
C PRO A 65 6.81 -15.17 16.81
N GLY A 66 5.59 -15.40 17.32
CA GLY A 66 4.45 -14.50 17.10
C GLY A 66 4.63 -13.10 17.65
N ALA A 67 5.32 -12.96 18.79
CA ALA A 67 5.58 -11.65 19.39
C ALA A 67 6.39 -10.73 18.45
N LEU A 68 7.39 -11.25 17.75
CA LEU A 68 8.19 -10.48 16.80
C LEU A 68 7.32 -10.02 15.62
N TRP A 69 6.56 -10.93 15.04
CA TRP A 69 5.74 -10.64 13.86
C TRP A 69 4.55 -9.74 14.18
N SER A 70 3.92 -9.90 15.34
CA SER A 70 2.87 -8.99 15.82
C SER A 70 3.41 -7.58 16.00
N LEU A 71 4.61 -7.43 16.60
CA LEU A 71 5.24 -6.13 16.76
C LEU A 71 5.56 -5.48 15.41
N LEU A 72 6.17 -6.23 14.48
CA LEU A 72 6.46 -5.73 13.13
C LEU A 72 5.17 -5.35 12.38
N LEU A 73 4.11 -6.13 12.52
CA LEU A 73 2.79 -5.83 11.94
C LEU A 73 2.23 -4.51 12.49
N ALA A 74 2.19 -4.35 13.81
CA ALA A 74 1.69 -3.14 14.46
C ALA A 74 2.49 -1.89 14.05
N CYS A 75 3.83 -2.00 14.04
CA CYS A 75 4.71 -0.92 13.61
C CYS A 75 4.53 -0.58 12.12
N THR A 76 4.42 -1.60 11.25
CA THR A 76 4.27 -1.38 9.80
C THR A 76 2.94 -0.73 9.46
N GLU A 77 1.84 -1.18 10.09
CA GLU A 77 0.53 -0.56 9.87
C GLU A 77 0.53 0.89 10.37
N PHE A 78 0.99 1.15 11.59
CA PHE A 78 0.93 2.52 12.12
C PHE A 78 1.93 3.47 11.46
N PHE A 79 3.23 3.16 11.52
CA PHE A 79 4.27 4.05 11.01
C PHE A 79 4.35 4.06 9.49
N GLY A 80 4.14 2.91 8.83
CA GLY A 80 4.03 2.87 7.36
C GLY A 80 2.75 3.53 6.84
N GLY A 81 1.76 3.70 7.70
CA GLY A 81 0.59 4.54 7.42
C GLY A 81 0.90 6.04 7.45
N ILE A 82 1.83 6.48 8.31
CA ILE A 82 2.17 7.89 8.54
C ILE A 82 3.25 8.40 7.57
N PHE A 83 4.25 7.57 7.27
CA PHE A 83 5.44 7.93 6.47
C PHE A 83 5.47 7.20 5.13
#